data_AF-A0AAD5XTM1-F1
#
_entry.id   AF-A0AAD5XTM1-F1
#
_cell.length_a   1.000
_cell.length_b   1.000
_cell.length_c   1.000
_cell.angle_alpha   90.00
_cell.angle_beta   90.00
_cell.angle_gamma   90.00
#
_symmetry.space_group_name_H-M   'P 1'
#
loop_
_entity.id
_entity.type
_entity.pdbx_description
1 polymer ?
#
loop_
_entity_poly.entity_id
_entity_poly.type
_entity_poly.pdbx_seq_one_letter_code
_entity_poly.pdbx_strand_id
1 'polypeptide(L)'
;MQAAIHQPYAAAASAADVANDTAADSIPRSYMIDKLRSLSSTYWGDGFTADCWLLIQGHSPNHPPITLLPAHSPYLVACVPTLRDLLAAAGGPINRALNSPDSPALPLTVRPPCPEAFPELLRWVYMADISHLRKFLKEWRGAAAAILANAAWAGIVDRELRILCEGYMLEEEAKDDAADLAARTKDMEEGSADVDSDNDSSGAAAAPSPSPAMPADPDYGVYDSDEEDASADGDDDGRIATKGEDDWWGILAPRTAADVRG
;
A
#
# COMPACT_ATOMS: atom_id res chain seq x y z
N MET A 1 -21.33 -13.64 28.17
CA MET A 1 -21.30 -12.38 27.39
C MET A 1 -20.20 -11.50 27.97
N GLN A 2 -18.97 -11.63 27.46
CA GLN A 2 -17.81 -10.85 27.88
C GLN A 2 -17.58 -9.74 26.86
N ALA A 3 -17.69 -8.48 27.31
CA ALA A 3 -17.30 -7.32 26.53
C ALA A 3 -15.77 -7.18 26.59
N ALA A 4 -15.10 -7.41 25.47
CA ALA A 4 -13.68 -7.14 25.31
C ALA A 4 -13.49 -5.62 25.14
N ILE A 5 -12.83 -5.01 26.12
CA ILE A 5 -12.44 -3.61 26.13
C ILE A 5 -11.27 -3.44 25.16
N HIS A 6 -11.52 -2.80 24.02
CA HIS A 6 -10.49 -2.25 23.14
C HIS A 6 -9.69 -1.20 23.93
N GLN A 7 -8.41 -1.45 24.22
CA GLN A 7 -7.50 -0.39 24.62
C GLN A 7 -6.98 0.34 23.36
N PRO A 8 -6.97 1.68 23.33
CA PRO A 8 -6.36 2.44 22.25
C PRO A 8 -4.84 2.38 22.37
N TYR A 9 -4.19 1.76 21.38
CA TYR A 9 -2.75 1.85 21.14
C TYR A 9 -2.47 3.24 20.55
N ALA A 10 -2.46 4.27 21.40
CA ALA A 10 -2.09 5.62 21.03
C ALA A 10 -1.11 6.19 22.07
N ALA A 11 -0.02 6.77 21.58
CA ALA A 11 1.00 7.53 22.30
C ALA A 11 2.04 6.72 23.10
N ALA A 12 2.82 5.91 22.40
CA ALA A 12 4.22 5.67 22.76
C ALA A 12 5.11 5.76 21.50
N ALA A 13 4.99 6.85 20.75
CA ALA A 13 6.10 7.33 19.93
C ALA A 13 7.19 7.78 20.92
N SER A 14 8.00 6.81 21.32
CA SER A 14 9.02 6.91 22.35
C SER A 14 9.96 8.07 22.02
N ALA A 15 10.24 8.90 23.03
CA ALA A 15 11.25 9.95 23.03
C ALA A 15 12.67 9.48 22.63
N ALA A 16 12.86 8.18 22.35
CA ALA A 16 14.06 7.60 21.76
C ALA A 16 14.35 8.08 20.32
N ASP A 17 13.35 8.44 19.51
CA ASP A 17 13.61 8.92 18.14
C ASP A 17 14.15 10.36 18.09
N VAL A 18 14.00 11.14 19.17
CA VAL A 18 14.54 12.51 19.26
C VAL A 18 15.93 12.54 19.93
N ALA A 19 16.33 11.47 20.62
CA ALA A 19 17.58 11.44 21.39
C ALA A 19 18.82 11.00 20.59
N ASN A 20 18.67 10.51 19.36
CA ASN A 20 19.79 9.95 18.59
C ASN A 20 20.55 10.98 17.72
N ASP A 21 20.21 12.26 17.81
CA ASP A 21 20.80 13.36 17.02
C ASP A 21 21.98 14.08 17.69
N THR A 22 22.50 13.55 18.82
CA THR A 22 23.54 14.23 19.61
C THR A 22 24.96 13.68 19.44
N ALA A 23 25.19 12.70 18.54
CA ALA A 23 26.53 12.34 18.12
C ALA A 23 26.90 13.16 16.87
N ALA A 24 27.72 14.20 17.05
CA ALA A 24 28.15 15.14 16.00
C ALA A 24 28.89 14.51 14.79
N ASP A 25 29.05 13.18 14.74
CA ASP A 25 29.68 12.41 13.65
C ASP A 25 28.77 11.30 13.06
N SER A 26 27.52 11.15 13.50
CA SER A 26 26.63 10.11 12.95
C SER A 26 25.95 10.58 11.67
N ILE A 27 26.10 9.80 10.59
CA ILE A 27 25.37 10.00 9.33
C ILE A 27 23.85 9.99 9.62
N PRO A 28 23.09 11.02 9.19
CA PRO A 28 21.65 11.07 9.41
C PRO A 28 20.95 9.82 8.86
N ARG A 29 20.01 9.25 9.63
CA ARG A 29 19.25 8.07 9.22
C ARG A 29 18.51 8.28 7.90
N SER A 30 17.94 9.47 7.70
CA SER A 30 17.29 9.87 6.44
C SER A 30 18.23 9.74 5.25
N TYR A 31 19.46 10.25 5.37
CA TYR A 31 20.47 10.14 4.30
C TYR A 31 20.81 8.68 3.98
N MET A 32 20.94 7.81 4.99
CA MET A 32 21.16 6.37 4.76
C MET A 32 19.98 5.75 4.00
N ILE A 33 18.74 6.05 4.41
CA ILE A 33 17.53 5.56 3.74
C ILE A 33 17.49 6.03 2.29
N ASP A 34 17.77 7.30 2.01
CA ASP A 34 17.75 7.84 0.64
C ASP A 34 18.83 7.20 -0.24
N LYS A 35 20.03 6.98 0.30
CA LYS A 35 21.10 6.27 -0.43
C LYS A 35 20.76 4.81 -0.68
N LEU A 36 20.16 4.13 0.30
CA LEU A 36 19.67 2.78 0.13
C LEU A 36 18.57 2.74 -0.95
N ARG A 37 17.56 3.61 -0.89
CA ARG A 37 16.52 3.74 -1.94
C ARG A 37 17.10 3.99 -3.34
N SER A 38 18.18 4.75 -3.47
CA SER A 38 18.82 4.95 -4.79
C SER A 38 19.40 3.67 -5.41
N LEU A 39 19.65 2.64 -4.60
CA LEU A 39 20.18 1.35 -5.02
C LEU A 39 19.12 0.25 -5.03
N SER A 40 17.92 0.52 -4.54
CA SER A 40 16.93 -0.50 -4.18
C SER A 40 16.40 -1.29 -5.36
N SER A 41 16.36 -0.70 -6.56
CA SER A 41 15.93 -1.39 -7.78
C SER A 41 16.86 -2.53 -8.17
N THR A 42 18.14 -2.44 -7.78
CA THR A 42 19.14 -3.50 -8.04
C THR A 42 19.07 -4.62 -6.99
N TYR A 43 18.71 -4.28 -5.74
CA TYR A 43 18.78 -5.22 -4.61
C TYR A 43 17.45 -5.92 -4.30
N TRP A 44 16.31 -5.32 -4.64
CA TRP A 44 15.02 -5.93 -4.35
C TRP A 44 14.84 -7.25 -5.11
N GLY A 45 14.55 -8.33 -4.38
CA GLY A 45 14.32 -9.65 -4.98
C GLY A 45 15.58 -10.36 -5.46
N ASP A 46 16.75 -9.73 -5.42
CA ASP A 46 18.01 -10.36 -5.79
C ASP A 46 18.50 -11.29 -4.67
N GLY A 47 18.33 -12.59 -4.87
CA GLY A 47 18.82 -13.61 -3.95
C GLY A 47 20.34 -13.76 -3.93
N PHE A 48 21.06 -13.23 -4.91
CA PHE A 48 22.53 -13.35 -4.97
C PHE A 48 23.23 -12.40 -3.99
N THR A 49 22.67 -11.21 -3.82
CA THR A 49 23.21 -10.17 -2.92
C THR A 49 22.54 -10.15 -1.54
N ALA A 50 21.43 -10.86 -1.39
CA ALA A 50 20.72 -11.00 -0.13
C ALA A 50 21.58 -11.66 0.97
N ASP A 51 21.59 -11.03 2.13
CA ASP A 51 22.36 -11.47 3.29
C ASP A 51 21.46 -12.15 4.36
N CYS A 52 20.13 -12.10 4.15
CA CYS A 52 19.14 -12.75 4.97
C CYS A 52 17.91 -13.16 4.14
N TRP A 53 17.12 -14.07 4.71
CA TRP A 53 15.90 -14.58 4.09
C TRP A 53 14.75 -14.43 5.08
N LEU A 54 13.62 -13.91 4.62
CA LEU A 54 12.40 -13.78 5.40
C LEU A 54 11.43 -14.90 5.03
N LEU A 55 11.08 -15.75 6.01
CA LEU A 55 10.04 -16.75 5.87
C LEU A 55 8.71 -16.16 6.35
N ILE A 56 7.86 -15.76 5.41
CA ILE A 56 6.56 -15.14 5.70
C ILE A 56 5.55 -16.26 5.97
N GLN A 57 5.11 -16.37 7.22
CA GLN A 57 4.13 -17.36 7.66
C GLN A 57 2.72 -16.80 7.70
N GLY A 58 1.75 -17.64 7.34
CA GLY A 58 0.33 -17.36 7.51
C GLY A 58 -0.11 -17.37 8.98
N HIS A 59 -1.39 -17.03 9.19
CA HIS A 59 -2.01 -17.00 10.53
C HIS A 59 -2.10 -18.37 11.21
N SER A 60 -2.12 -19.46 10.43
CA SER A 60 -2.12 -20.82 10.98
C SER A 60 -0.72 -21.40 10.98
N PRO A 61 -0.23 -21.96 12.10
CA PRO A 61 1.08 -22.63 12.16
C PRO A 61 1.13 -23.91 11.32
N ASN A 62 -0.03 -24.43 10.89
CA ASN A 62 -0.13 -25.64 10.07
C ASN A 62 -0.21 -25.34 8.57
N HIS A 63 -0.32 -24.07 8.17
CA HIS A 63 -0.28 -23.72 6.76
C HIS A 63 1.17 -23.65 6.28
N PRO A 64 1.43 -24.06 5.04
CA PRO A 64 2.74 -23.86 4.44
C PRO A 64 3.09 -22.37 4.45
N PRO A 65 4.40 -22.03 4.48
CA PRO A 65 4.84 -20.64 4.32
C PRO A 65 4.24 -20.04 3.05
N ILE A 66 3.83 -18.78 3.14
CA ILE A 66 3.23 -18.08 1.99
C ILE A 66 4.32 -17.72 1.00
N THR A 67 5.45 -17.20 1.49
CA THR A 67 6.58 -16.89 0.63
C THR A 67 7.89 -16.87 1.40
N LEU A 68 8.99 -17.06 0.67
CA LEU A 68 10.35 -16.92 1.13
C LEU A 68 10.98 -15.77 0.35
N LEU A 69 11.33 -14.68 1.05
CA LEU A 69 11.78 -13.45 0.42
C LEU A 69 13.26 -13.19 0.73
N PRO A 70 14.14 -13.06 -0.29
CA PRO A 70 15.50 -12.59 -0.07
C PRO A 70 15.49 -11.13 0.36
N ALA A 71 16.32 -10.77 1.34
CA ALA A 71 16.35 -9.42 1.90
C ALA A 71 17.77 -9.03 2.35
N HIS A 72 17.91 -7.73 2.63
CA HIS A 72 19.15 -7.10 3.06
C HIS A 72 18.98 -6.58 4.48
N SER A 73 19.64 -7.21 5.43
CA SER A 73 19.55 -6.90 6.86
C SER A 73 19.86 -5.43 7.17
N PRO A 74 20.77 -4.71 6.47
CA PRO A 74 20.95 -3.28 6.69
C PRO A 74 19.68 -2.46 6.36
N TYR A 75 18.96 -2.81 5.30
CA TYR A 75 17.68 -2.16 4.97
C TYR A 75 16.63 -2.43 6.03
N LEU A 76 16.48 -3.70 6.43
CA LEU A 76 15.47 -4.09 7.41
C LEU A 76 15.73 -3.41 8.76
N VAL A 77 16.99 -3.38 9.21
CA VAL A 77 17.41 -2.71 10.44
C VAL A 77 17.18 -1.21 10.38
N ALA A 78 17.48 -0.59 9.23
CA ALA A 78 17.34 0.86 9.06
C ALA A 78 15.88 1.31 8.93
N CYS A 79 15.02 0.53 8.27
CA CYS A 79 13.69 0.97 7.86
C CYS A 79 12.54 0.30 8.60
N VAL A 80 12.74 -0.87 9.20
CA VAL A 80 11.66 -1.69 9.75
C VAL A 80 11.94 -2.06 11.22
N PRO A 81 11.50 -1.22 12.18
CA PRO A 81 11.79 -1.40 13.61
C PRO A 81 11.49 -2.80 14.15
N THR A 82 10.34 -3.38 13.80
CA THR A 82 9.99 -4.74 14.27
C THR A 82 10.98 -5.78 13.75
N LEU A 83 11.44 -5.68 12.49
CA LEU A 83 12.41 -6.62 11.93
C LEU A 83 13.81 -6.40 12.51
N ARG A 84 14.20 -5.16 12.80
CA ARG A 84 15.43 -4.86 13.55
C ARG A 84 15.45 -5.60 14.88
N ASP A 85 14.36 -5.52 15.63
CA ASP A 85 14.28 -6.10 16.97
C ASP A 85 14.24 -7.63 16.90
N LEU A 86 13.56 -8.21 15.91
CA LEU A 86 13.58 -9.66 15.63
C LEU A 86 14.98 -10.15 15.22
N LEU A 87 15.66 -9.41 14.35
CA LEU A 87 17.04 -9.71 13.94
C LEU A 87 18.02 -9.63 15.12
N ALA A 88 17.85 -8.66 16.01
CA ALA A 88 18.63 -8.54 17.23
C ALA A 88 18.35 -9.68 18.21
N ALA A 89 17.08 -10.04 18.40
CA ALA A 89 16.64 -11.11 19.28
C ALA A 89 17.07 -12.51 18.79
N ALA A 90 17.23 -12.70 17.48
CA ALA A 90 17.78 -13.92 16.90
C ALA A 90 19.24 -14.20 17.31
N GLY A 91 19.90 -13.29 18.03
CA GLY A 91 20.93 -13.67 19.01
C GLY A 91 22.35 -13.88 18.49
N GLY A 92 22.81 -13.11 17.50
CA GLY A 92 24.23 -13.10 17.13
C GLY A 92 24.48 -12.46 15.77
N PRO A 93 25.75 -12.15 15.43
CA PRO A 93 26.05 -11.41 14.21
C PRO A 93 25.37 -12.13 13.05
N ILE A 94 24.44 -11.46 12.36
CA ILE A 94 23.86 -11.90 11.07
C ILE A 94 24.99 -12.39 10.14
N ASN A 95 26.20 -11.85 10.35
CA ASN A 95 27.49 -12.29 9.85
C ASN A 95 27.90 -13.77 10.10
N ARG A 96 27.43 -14.52 11.10
CA ARG A 96 27.95 -15.89 11.39
C ARG A 96 27.47 -16.93 10.38
N ALA A 97 26.25 -16.79 9.87
CA ALA A 97 25.72 -17.66 8.83
C ALA A 97 26.20 -17.23 7.43
N LEU A 98 26.43 -15.93 7.22
CA LEU A 98 27.06 -15.43 5.98
C LEU A 98 28.53 -15.85 5.83
N ASN A 99 29.22 -16.08 6.95
CA ASN A 99 30.66 -16.42 6.97
C ASN A 99 30.93 -17.93 7.11
N SER A 100 29.91 -18.78 7.18
CA SER A 100 30.09 -20.24 7.17
C SER A 100 29.38 -20.82 5.95
N PRO A 101 30.10 -21.20 4.88
CA PRO A 101 29.49 -21.79 3.69
C PRO A 101 28.77 -23.12 3.98
N ASP A 102 28.99 -23.70 5.16
CA ASP A 102 28.47 -25.01 5.57
C ASP A 102 27.23 -24.92 6.48
N SER A 103 26.82 -23.72 6.90
CA SER A 103 25.63 -23.53 7.73
C SER A 103 24.56 -22.75 6.95
N PRO A 104 23.51 -23.42 6.45
CA PRO A 104 22.44 -22.71 5.77
C PRO A 104 21.85 -21.68 6.74
N ALA A 105 21.91 -20.40 6.37
CA ALA A 105 21.28 -19.35 7.15
C ALA A 105 19.80 -19.71 7.36
N LEU A 106 19.42 -19.94 8.61
CA LEU A 106 18.03 -20.21 8.95
C LEU A 106 17.22 -18.95 8.62
N PRO A 107 16.15 -19.06 7.82
CA PRO A 107 15.38 -17.89 7.44
C PRO A 107 14.67 -17.31 8.67
N LEU A 108 14.67 -15.98 8.77
CA LEU A 108 13.96 -15.25 9.82
C LEU A 108 12.47 -15.42 9.59
N THR A 109 11.81 -16.11 10.51
CA THR A 109 10.36 -16.30 10.45
C THR A 109 9.63 -15.04 10.89
N VAL A 110 8.72 -14.55 10.05
CA VAL A 110 7.90 -13.36 10.32
C VAL A 110 6.41 -13.69 10.18
N ARG A 111 5.59 -13.06 11.04
CA ARG A 111 4.13 -13.25 11.10
C ARG A 111 3.42 -11.90 11.11
N PRO A 112 3.37 -11.20 9.98
CA PRO A 112 2.64 -9.95 9.85
C PRO A 112 1.11 -10.18 9.90
N PRO A 113 0.30 -9.16 10.23
CA PRO A 113 -1.17 -9.25 10.25
C PRO A 113 -1.82 -9.60 8.91
N CYS A 114 -1.19 -9.25 7.79
CA CYS A 114 -1.67 -9.58 6.45
C CYS A 114 -0.49 -10.08 5.61
N PRO A 115 -0.11 -11.36 5.73
CA PRO A 115 1.10 -11.87 5.12
C PRO A 115 1.13 -11.78 3.59
N GLU A 116 -0.02 -11.80 2.92
CA GLU A 116 -0.15 -11.63 1.47
C GLU A 116 0.23 -10.21 1.03
N ALA A 117 -0.05 -9.19 1.87
CA ALA A 117 0.27 -7.79 1.60
C ALA A 117 1.70 -7.40 2.02
N PHE A 118 2.34 -8.22 2.85
CA PHE A 118 3.60 -7.87 3.48
C PHE A 118 4.78 -7.72 2.49
N PRO A 119 4.92 -8.55 1.45
CA PRO A 119 5.92 -8.34 0.40
C PRO A 119 5.82 -6.97 -0.25
N GLU A 120 4.61 -6.46 -0.49
CA GLU A 120 4.39 -5.15 -1.11
C GLU A 120 4.74 -4.00 -0.18
N LEU A 121 4.47 -4.13 1.13
CA LEU A 121 4.97 -3.17 2.11
C LEU A 121 6.51 -3.15 2.13
N LEU A 122 7.16 -4.32 2.08
CA LEU A 122 8.62 -4.37 2.02
C LEU A 122 9.15 -3.77 0.72
N ARG A 123 8.48 -4.00 -0.41
CA ARG A 123 8.83 -3.38 -1.69
C ARG A 123 8.73 -1.86 -1.61
N TRP A 124 7.67 -1.33 -0.98
CA TRP A 124 7.53 0.10 -0.69
C TRP A 124 8.71 0.63 0.14
N VAL A 125 9.09 -0.08 1.19
CA VAL A 125 10.24 0.31 2.04
C VAL A 125 11.53 0.42 1.23
N TYR A 126 11.74 -0.50 0.29
CA TYR A 126 12.91 -0.49 -0.60
C TYR A 126 12.84 0.64 -1.63
N MET A 127 11.74 0.74 -2.38
CA MET A 127 11.69 1.54 -3.61
C MET A 127 10.93 2.87 -3.48
N ALA A 128 10.03 3.00 -2.52
CA ALA A 128 9.04 4.08 -2.45
C ALA A 128 8.27 4.28 -3.79
N ASP A 129 8.03 3.20 -4.53
CA ASP A 129 7.40 3.25 -5.85
C ASP A 129 5.87 3.36 -5.74
N ILE A 130 5.38 4.59 -5.93
CA ILE A 130 3.96 4.94 -5.93
C ILE A 130 3.19 4.21 -7.04
N SER A 131 3.78 4.06 -8.22
CA SER A 131 3.11 3.46 -9.38
C SER A 131 2.84 1.98 -9.13
N HIS A 132 3.84 1.27 -8.59
CA HIS A 132 3.69 -0.14 -8.26
C HIS A 132 2.66 -0.35 -7.15
N LEU A 133 2.75 0.43 -6.06
CA LEU A 133 1.81 0.31 -4.95
C LEU A 133 0.37 0.60 -5.41
N ARG A 134 0.14 1.64 -6.21
CA ARG A 134 -1.19 1.93 -6.79
C ARG A 134 -1.73 0.79 -7.64
N LYS A 135 -0.87 0.12 -8.42
CA LYS A 135 -1.28 -1.05 -9.21
C LYS A 135 -1.75 -2.16 -8.29
N PHE A 136 -0.97 -2.50 -7.26
CA PHE A 136 -1.35 -3.50 -6.27
C PHE A 136 -2.68 -3.17 -5.56
N LEU A 137 -2.87 -1.91 -5.15
CA LEU A 137 -4.11 -1.47 -4.50
C LEU A 137 -5.34 -1.67 -5.39
N LYS A 138 -5.20 -1.47 -6.70
CA LYS A 138 -6.29 -1.69 -7.68
C LYS A 138 -6.60 -3.16 -7.91
N GLU A 139 -5.59 -4.02 -7.85
CA GLU A 139 -5.73 -5.44 -8.16
C GLU A 139 -6.31 -6.25 -6.99
N TRP A 140 -6.14 -5.77 -5.76
CA TRP A 140 -6.56 -6.51 -4.58
C TRP A 140 -7.45 -5.70 -3.65
N ARG A 141 -8.72 -6.14 -3.52
CA ARG A 141 -9.71 -5.52 -2.64
C ARG A 141 -9.24 -5.57 -1.18
N GLY A 142 -9.25 -4.41 -0.51
CA GLY A 142 -8.81 -4.29 0.88
C GLY A 142 -7.27 -4.23 1.05
N ALA A 143 -6.51 -4.16 -0.04
CA ALA A 143 -5.05 -4.03 0.01
C ALA A 143 -4.58 -2.83 0.84
N ALA A 144 -5.26 -1.69 0.74
CA ALA A 144 -4.88 -0.48 1.48
C ALA A 144 -4.93 -0.68 2.99
N ALA A 145 -6.03 -1.26 3.50
CA ALA A 145 -6.16 -1.59 4.92
C ALA A 145 -5.12 -2.62 5.38
N ALA A 146 -4.84 -3.63 4.54
CA ALA A 146 -3.84 -4.65 4.81
C ALA A 146 -2.41 -4.09 4.89
N ILE A 147 -2.05 -3.18 3.98
CA ILE A 147 -0.76 -2.48 3.98
C ILE A 147 -0.61 -1.62 5.24
N LEU A 148 -1.65 -0.87 5.62
CA LEU A 148 -1.63 -0.05 6.83
C LEU A 148 -1.52 -0.90 8.11
N ALA A 149 -2.23 -2.01 8.20
CA ALA A 149 -2.14 -2.94 9.32
C ALA A 149 -0.73 -3.52 9.46
N ASN A 150 -0.11 -3.91 8.34
CA ASN A 150 1.26 -4.37 8.33
C ASN A 150 2.25 -3.25 8.67
N ALA A 151 2.06 -2.02 8.19
CA ALA A 151 2.93 -0.89 8.47
C ALA A 151 2.92 -0.56 9.97
N ALA A 152 1.73 -0.56 10.59
CA ALA A 152 1.57 -0.39 12.04
C ALA A 152 2.30 -1.50 12.82
N TRP A 153 2.12 -2.77 12.43
CA TRP A 153 2.83 -3.90 13.05
C TRP A 153 4.36 -3.81 12.88
N ALA A 154 4.81 -3.34 11.72
CA ALA A 154 6.21 -3.21 11.37
C ALA A 154 6.89 -2.01 12.07
N GLY A 155 6.11 -1.12 12.69
CA GLY A 155 6.59 0.13 13.30
C GLY A 155 6.98 1.18 12.25
N ILE A 156 6.44 1.12 11.04
CA ILE A 156 6.75 2.06 9.95
C ILE A 156 5.80 3.25 10.06
N VAL A 157 6.36 4.44 10.28
CA VAL A 157 5.62 5.70 10.32
C VAL A 157 5.96 6.50 9.07
N ASP A 158 5.36 6.11 7.95
CA ASP A 158 5.54 6.76 6.64
C ASP A 158 4.26 7.54 6.28
N ARG A 159 4.38 8.86 6.22
CA ARG A 159 3.26 9.77 5.95
C ARG A 159 2.73 9.61 4.51
N GLU A 160 3.62 9.38 3.55
CA GLU A 160 3.24 9.28 2.13
C GLU A 160 2.49 7.98 1.88
N LEU A 161 3.00 6.87 2.42
CA LEU A 161 2.32 5.58 2.41
C LEU A 161 0.91 5.70 2.99
N ARG A 162 0.80 6.39 4.14
CA ARG A 162 -0.47 6.58 4.83
C ARG A 162 -1.47 7.38 3.99
N ILE A 163 -1.06 8.55 3.49
CA ILE A 163 -1.92 9.40 2.65
C ILE A 163 -2.38 8.64 1.41
N LEU A 164 -1.50 7.87 0.79
CA LEU A 164 -1.82 7.10 -0.41
C LEU A 164 -2.85 5.99 -0.11
N CYS A 165 -2.67 5.22 0.97
CA CYS A 165 -3.61 4.17 1.34
C CYS A 165 -4.96 4.74 1.82
N GLU A 166 -4.96 5.78 2.66
CA GLU A 166 -6.19 6.44 3.13
C GLU A 166 -6.97 7.08 1.97
N GLY A 167 -6.27 7.76 1.05
CA GLY A 167 -6.88 8.32 -0.15
C GLY A 167 -7.53 7.25 -1.04
N TYR A 168 -6.85 6.11 -1.22
CA TYR A 168 -7.39 5.00 -2.01
C TYR A 168 -8.67 4.40 -1.39
N MET A 169 -8.72 4.25 -0.05
CA MET A 169 -9.93 3.73 0.62
C MET A 169 -11.12 4.68 0.44
N LEU A 170 -10.91 5.99 0.55
CA LEU A 170 -11.98 6.98 0.30
C LEU A 170 -12.48 6.94 -1.15
N GLU A 171 -11.58 6.73 -2.11
CA GLU A 171 -11.96 6.54 -3.52
C GLU A 171 -12.79 5.27 -3.74
N GLU A 172 -12.50 4.17 -3.04
CA GLU A 172 -13.31 2.95 -3.11
C GLU A 172 -14.70 3.15 -2.47
N GLU A 173 -14.77 3.77 -1.30
CA GLU A 173 -16.04 4.10 -0.64
C GLU A 173 -16.94 4.96 -1.53
N ALA A 174 -16.36 6.01 -2.16
CA ALA A 174 -17.11 6.86 -3.09
C ALA A 174 -17.61 6.13 -4.34
N LYS A 175 -16.88 5.12 -4.83
CA LYS A 175 -17.32 4.28 -5.96
C LYS A 175 -18.46 3.36 -5.58
N ASP A 176 -18.39 2.75 -4.39
CA ASP A 176 -19.45 1.90 -3.87
C ASP A 176 -20.74 2.73 -3.64
N ASP A 177 -20.63 3.92 -3.04
CA ASP A 177 -21.75 4.85 -2.87
C ASP A 177 -22.39 5.29 -4.20
N ALA A 178 -21.55 5.58 -5.21
CA ALA A 178 -22.02 5.96 -6.54
C ALA A 178 -22.73 4.79 -7.26
N ALA A 179 -22.22 3.56 -7.10
CA ALA A 179 -22.83 2.37 -7.67
C ALA A 179 -24.20 2.07 -7.03
N ASP A 180 -24.29 2.20 -5.70
CA ASP A 180 -25.53 2.03 -4.95
C ASP A 180 -26.59 3.08 -5.36
N LEU A 181 -26.17 4.34 -5.56
CA LEU A 181 -27.05 5.39 -6.05
C LEU A 181 -27.56 5.07 -7.47
N ALA A 182 -26.68 4.64 -8.38
CA ALA A 182 -27.03 4.28 -9.74
C ALA A 182 -28.00 3.09 -9.83
N ALA A 183 -27.84 2.10 -8.94
CA ALA A 183 -28.76 0.97 -8.85
C ALA A 183 -30.17 1.42 -8.45
N ARG A 184 -30.28 2.30 -7.44
CA ARG A 184 -31.58 2.82 -6.97
C ARG A 184 -32.31 3.69 -7.99
N THR A 185 -31.57 4.45 -8.81
CA THR A 185 -32.18 5.27 -9.87
C THR A 185 -32.74 4.40 -10.99
N LYS A 186 -32.09 3.28 -11.31
CA LYS A 186 -32.56 2.36 -12.36
C LYS A 186 -33.89 1.69 -11.99
N ASP A 187 -34.05 1.31 -10.72
CA ASP A 187 -35.29 0.70 -10.23
C ASP A 187 -36.50 1.65 -10.28
N MET A 188 -36.28 2.98 -10.20
CA MET A 188 -37.35 3.97 -10.31
C MET A 188 -37.84 4.17 -11.76
N GLU A 189 -36.95 4.05 -12.75
CA GLU A 189 -37.31 4.24 -14.16
C GLU A 189 -38.06 3.03 -14.75
N GLU A 190 -37.76 1.80 -14.33
CA GLU A 190 -38.43 0.59 -14.84
C GLU A 190 -39.84 0.38 -14.23
N GLY A 191 -40.19 1.09 -13.14
CA GLY A 191 -41.45 0.94 -12.42
C GLY A 191 -42.62 1.83 -12.91
N SER A 192 -42.42 2.71 -13.89
CA SER A 192 -43.44 3.72 -14.27
C SER A 192 -44.28 3.38 -15.52
N ALA A 193 -44.26 2.14 -16.00
CA ALA A 193 -44.85 1.81 -17.31
C ALA A 193 -46.37 1.54 -17.34
N ASP A 194 -47.03 1.18 -16.24
CA ASP A 194 -48.45 0.76 -16.28
C ASP A 194 -49.29 1.36 -15.15
N VAL A 195 -49.38 2.70 -15.08
CA VAL A 195 -50.49 3.35 -14.37
C VAL A 195 -51.47 3.86 -15.41
N ASP A 196 -52.40 2.97 -15.79
CA ASP A 196 -53.63 3.30 -16.50
C ASP A 196 -54.39 4.36 -15.68
N SER A 197 -54.21 5.62 -16.07
CA SER A 197 -54.80 6.78 -15.44
C SER A 197 -56.19 7.06 -16.00
N ASP A 198 -57.13 6.18 -15.66
CA ASP A 198 -58.55 6.51 -15.65
C ASP A 198 -58.88 7.23 -14.34
N ASN A 199 -58.72 8.57 -14.28
CA ASN A 199 -59.49 9.35 -13.29
C ASN A 199 -59.68 10.83 -13.65
N ASP A 200 -60.81 11.05 -14.28
CA ASP A 200 -61.79 12.12 -14.15
C ASP A 200 -61.40 13.47 -13.52
N SER A 201 -61.51 14.47 -14.41
CA SER A 201 -61.79 15.89 -14.23
C SER A 201 -62.63 16.27 -12.99
N SER A 202 -62.13 17.23 -12.19
CA SER A 202 -62.85 18.50 -11.94
C SER A 202 -62.10 19.47 -11.02
N GLY A 203 -61.72 20.61 -11.60
CA GLY A 203 -61.92 21.96 -11.06
C GLY A 203 -61.32 22.35 -9.70
N ALA A 204 -60.35 23.27 -9.73
CA ALA A 204 -60.50 24.62 -9.17
C ALA A 204 -59.18 25.40 -9.35
N ALA A 205 -59.26 26.51 -10.08
CA ALA A 205 -58.17 27.46 -10.24
C ALA A 205 -57.93 28.23 -8.94
N ALA A 206 -56.82 27.95 -8.25
CA ALA A 206 -56.31 28.74 -7.15
C ALA A 206 -55.17 29.65 -7.66
N ALA A 207 -55.29 30.95 -7.36
CA ALA A 207 -54.40 32.00 -7.80
C ALA A 207 -52.97 31.84 -7.26
N PRO A 208 -51.94 32.26 -8.03
CA PRO A 208 -50.54 32.11 -7.63
C PRO A 208 -50.15 33.10 -6.51
N SER A 209 -49.58 32.54 -5.44
CA SER A 209 -48.91 33.32 -4.38
C SER A 209 -47.63 33.97 -4.90
N PRO A 210 -47.35 35.25 -4.56
CA PRO A 210 -46.12 35.92 -4.96
C PRO A 210 -44.91 35.40 -4.19
N SER A 211 -43.87 35.02 -4.92
CA SER A 211 -42.58 34.59 -4.40
C SER A 211 -41.86 35.71 -3.63
N PRO A 212 -41.15 35.40 -2.54
CA PRO A 212 -40.32 36.36 -1.82
C PRO A 212 -39.09 36.73 -2.65
N ALA A 213 -38.79 38.04 -2.68
CA ALA A 213 -37.64 38.61 -3.36
C ALA A 213 -36.33 38.04 -2.77
N MET A 214 -35.50 37.48 -3.65
CA MET A 214 -34.13 37.06 -3.33
C MET A 214 -33.26 38.32 -3.12
N PRO A 215 -32.41 38.36 -2.08
CA PRO A 215 -31.42 39.43 -1.93
C PRO A 215 -30.40 39.37 -3.07
N ALA A 216 -30.00 40.53 -3.56
CA ALA A 216 -29.00 40.70 -4.60
C ALA A 216 -27.65 40.10 -4.17
N ASP A 217 -27.12 39.20 -4.99
CA ASP A 217 -25.77 38.66 -4.87
C ASP A 217 -24.72 39.78 -5.07
N PRO A 218 -23.62 39.77 -4.31
CA PRO A 218 -22.49 40.63 -4.56
C PRO A 218 -21.72 40.17 -5.81
N ASP A 219 -21.52 41.15 -6.68
CA ASP A 219 -20.59 41.24 -7.81
C ASP A 219 -19.37 40.28 -7.71
N TYR A 220 -19.47 39.12 -8.37
CA TYR A 220 -18.35 38.21 -8.56
C TYR A 220 -17.51 38.71 -9.73
N GLY A 221 -16.33 39.25 -9.39
CA GLY A 221 -15.36 39.76 -10.35
C GLY A 221 -14.97 38.71 -11.38
N VAL A 222 -15.05 39.14 -12.65
CA VAL A 222 -14.53 38.46 -13.83
C VAL A 222 -13.03 38.26 -13.65
N TYR A 223 -12.61 37.01 -13.46
CA TYR A 223 -11.21 36.62 -13.64
C TYR A 223 -11.01 36.30 -15.12
N ASP A 224 -10.43 37.26 -15.86
CA ASP A 224 -9.79 37.01 -17.15
C ASP A 224 -8.70 35.96 -16.92
N SER A 225 -8.99 34.73 -17.34
CA SER A 225 -8.02 33.64 -17.38
C SER A 225 -7.48 33.63 -18.79
N ASP A 226 -6.35 34.31 -18.98
CA ASP A 226 -5.61 34.29 -20.24
C ASP A 226 -5.22 32.84 -20.58
N GLU A 227 -5.73 32.39 -21.73
CA GLU A 227 -5.35 31.16 -22.41
C GLU A 227 -3.90 31.29 -22.88
N GLU A 228 -2.95 30.67 -22.18
CA GLU A 228 -1.64 30.34 -22.77
C GLU A 228 -1.69 28.93 -23.36
N ASP A 229 -2.01 28.91 -24.66
CA ASP A 229 -1.64 27.87 -25.60
C ASP A 229 -0.11 27.69 -25.59
N ALA A 230 0.37 26.58 -25.01
CA ALA A 230 1.71 26.08 -25.23
C ALA A 230 1.63 24.70 -25.89
N SER A 231 1.48 24.74 -27.22
CA SER A 231 1.78 23.61 -28.10
C SER A 231 3.28 23.29 -28.03
N ALA A 232 3.60 22.08 -27.59
CA ALA A 232 4.91 21.48 -27.77
C ALA A 232 4.72 20.05 -28.24
N ASP A 233 4.49 19.92 -29.54
CA ASP A 233 4.73 18.70 -30.30
C ASP A 233 6.22 18.34 -30.15
N GLY A 234 6.48 17.28 -29.40
CA GLY A 234 7.79 16.67 -29.24
C GLY A 234 7.69 15.19 -29.52
N ASP A 235 7.78 14.85 -30.81
CA ASP A 235 8.00 13.49 -31.30
C ASP A 235 9.29 12.91 -30.68
N ASP A 236 9.18 12.05 -29.68
CA ASP A 236 10.23 11.08 -29.38
C ASP A 236 9.62 9.88 -28.64
N ASP A 237 9.46 8.77 -29.34
CA ASP A 237 9.41 7.45 -28.69
C ASP A 237 10.06 6.42 -29.61
N GLY A 238 11.38 6.39 -29.52
CA GLY A 238 12.17 5.22 -29.81
C GLY A 238 11.62 4.00 -29.06
N ARG A 239 11.14 3.03 -29.84
CA ARG A 239 10.85 1.66 -29.40
C ARG A 239 12.06 1.08 -28.65
N ILE A 240 12.02 1.12 -27.32
CA ILE A 240 12.82 0.23 -26.48
C ILE A 240 12.02 -1.04 -26.30
N ALA A 241 12.53 -2.13 -26.89
CA ALA A 241 12.00 -3.47 -26.71
C ALA A 241 12.14 -3.89 -25.24
N THR A 242 11.05 -3.85 -24.47
CA THR A 242 10.96 -4.52 -23.18
C THR A 242 10.92 -6.02 -23.43
N LYS A 243 12.08 -6.65 -23.27
CA LYS A 243 12.25 -8.11 -23.24
C LYS A 243 11.56 -8.62 -21.97
N GLY A 244 10.65 -9.59 -22.14
CA GLY A 244 9.72 -10.06 -21.11
C GLY A 244 10.38 -10.42 -19.77
N GLU A 245 9.76 -9.93 -18.69
CA GLU A 245 10.08 -10.19 -17.28
C GLU A 245 9.02 -11.07 -16.61
N ASP A 246 8.30 -11.88 -17.38
CA ASP A 246 7.29 -12.81 -16.86
C ASP A 246 7.84 -14.24 -16.90
N ASP A 247 8.67 -14.65 -15.91
CA ASP A 247 8.89 -16.10 -15.60
C ASP A 247 9.75 -16.42 -14.35
N TRP A 248 9.92 -15.50 -13.38
CA TRP A 248 10.81 -15.77 -12.23
C TRP A 248 10.20 -16.61 -11.09
N TRP A 249 8.90 -16.87 -11.09
CA TRP A 249 8.24 -17.65 -10.02
C TRP A 249 8.41 -19.17 -10.15
N GLY A 250 9.13 -19.67 -11.17
CA GLY A 250 9.24 -21.10 -11.47
C GLY A 250 10.41 -21.89 -10.86
N ILE A 251 11.40 -21.26 -10.20
CA ILE A 251 12.69 -21.91 -9.86
C ILE A 251 12.88 -22.19 -8.35
N LEU A 252 11.81 -22.43 -7.60
CA LEU A 252 11.91 -22.88 -6.19
C LEU A 252 11.16 -24.19 -5.93
N ALA A 253 11.22 -25.14 -6.87
CA ALA A 253 11.01 -26.54 -6.53
C ALA A 253 12.26 -27.05 -5.77
N PRO A 254 12.15 -27.57 -4.54
CA PRO A 254 13.29 -28.15 -3.85
C PRO A 254 13.82 -29.34 -4.66
N ARG A 255 15.07 -29.24 -5.13
CA ARG A 255 15.81 -30.39 -5.67
C ARG A 255 15.88 -31.43 -4.57
N THR A 256 15.11 -32.50 -4.71
CA THR A 256 15.19 -33.65 -3.81
C THR A 256 16.58 -34.28 -3.91
N ALA A 257 17.11 -34.73 -2.79
CA ALA A 257 18.48 -35.25 -2.64
C ALA A 257 18.76 -36.59 -3.37
N ALA A 258 17.98 -36.93 -4.40
CA ALA A 258 18.10 -38.19 -5.13
C ALA A 258 19.09 -38.15 -6.29
N ASP A 259 19.56 -36.97 -6.72
CA ASP A 259 20.34 -36.81 -7.96
C ASP A 259 21.88 -36.71 -7.78
N VAL A 260 22.43 -37.08 -6.62
CA VAL A 260 23.88 -37.14 -6.39
C VAL A 260 24.32 -38.58 -6.13
N ARG A 261 24.17 -39.44 -7.15
CA ARG A 261 25.00 -40.64 -7.37
C ARG A 261 25.13 -40.90 -8.87
N GLY A 262 26.02 -40.15 -9.50
CA GLY A 262 26.73 -40.50 -10.73
C GLY A 262 28.21 -40.47 -10.44
#